data_AF-A0A2T5KJ72-F1
#
_entry.id   AF-A0A2T5KJ72-F1
#
_cell.length_a   1.000
_cell.length_b   1.000
_cell.length_c   1.000
_cell.angle_alpha   90.00
_cell.angle_beta   90.00
_cell.angle_gamma   90.00
#
_symmetry.space_group_name_H-M   'P 1'
#
loop_
_entity.id
_entity.type
_entity.pdbx_description
1 polymer ?
#
loop_
_entity_poly.entity_id
_entity_poly.type
_entity_poly.pdbx_seq_one_letter_code
_entity_poly.pdbx_strand_id
1 'polypeptide(L)'
;MNMKAGHATRVMLALSPVLLLPMDCQGSDIIARFDALANGALPATIVIPSFDGDTESGHVSTLTVTSRLRSSVVFPDESPATLYDALLDGDTAVVTRSRGGLDVSIVTKDGVHVTSLSVNVAAVGHTHVPAGSTGDAKRQRRSATVGFEGDVEFLEEPSLPMPLADPLAPIEVRLFLHDELRSSQAREIHAGYVAWWLRDMESRVIPPDMSIHVVYLQSIPGISDQPYGLPSSVTTWLKAVDRYVESRGIRRTWKNKYVLLTRDRPAEGKLGQAVPRSGIAIASLSGPYSIIAHEVGHLFGAEHAQAEWRGWRWWPCRTNMYFNDTPLLANCYEYSAANVASIQRYVDLKGYLPPYLGGPTVTP
;
A
#
# COMPACT_ATOMS: atom_id res chain seq x y z
N MET A 1 38.56 25.88 -69.95
CA MET A 1 37.26 25.35 -69.48
C MET A 1 37.54 24.44 -68.30
N ASN A 2 37.27 24.91 -67.08
CA ASN A 2 37.52 24.19 -65.82
C ASN A 2 36.24 23.46 -65.39
N MET A 3 36.31 22.13 -65.24
CA MET A 3 35.27 21.35 -64.58
C MET A 3 35.54 21.28 -63.08
N LYS A 4 34.60 21.77 -62.27
CA LYS A 4 34.57 21.61 -60.81
C LYS A 4 33.87 20.29 -60.45
N ALA A 5 34.55 19.46 -59.67
CA ALA A 5 33.95 18.28 -59.03
C ALA A 5 33.33 18.68 -57.68
N GLY A 6 32.04 18.41 -57.50
CA GLY A 6 31.31 18.61 -56.25
C GLY A 6 31.58 17.46 -55.27
N HIS A 7 31.98 17.79 -54.05
CA HIS A 7 32.08 16.85 -52.93
C HIS A 7 30.70 16.65 -52.30
N ALA A 8 30.28 15.40 -52.19
CA ALA A 8 29.10 14.98 -51.42
C ALA A 8 29.52 14.66 -49.98
N THR A 9 29.05 15.45 -49.02
CA THR A 9 29.23 15.22 -47.59
C THR A 9 28.30 14.09 -47.13
N ARG A 10 28.84 12.93 -46.77
CA ARG A 10 28.11 11.85 -46.10
C ARG A 10 27.98 12.17 -44.61
N VAL A 11 26.74 12.34 -44.14
CA VAL A 11 26.40 12.35 -42.71
C VAL A 11 26.39 10.88 -42.23
N MET A 12 27.33 10.51 -41.36
CA MET A 12 27.28 9.24 -40.63
C MET A 12 26.29 9.37 -39.48
N LEU A 13 25.14 8.68 -39.57
CA LEU A 13 24.35 8.35 -38.39
C LEU A 13 25.12 7.31 -37.57
N ALA A 14 25.54 7.67 -36.37
CA ALA A 14 26.02 6.73 -35.37
C ALA A 14 24.83 5.91 -34.83
N LEU A 15 24.69 4.68 -35.31
CA LEU A 15 23.85 3.67 -34.69
C LEU A 15 24.55 3.19 -33.42
N SER A 16 23.99 3.52 -32.25
CA SER A 16 24.41 2.94 -30.98
C SER A 16 24.22 1.41 -31.04
N PRO A 17 25.22 0.61 -30.67
CA PRO A 17 25.08 -0.83 -30.66
C PRO A 17 24.21 -1.24 -29.47
N VAL A 18 23.05 -1.83 -29.76
CA VAL A 18 22.30 -2.63 -28.79
C VAL A 18 23.05 -3.96 -28.67
N LEU A 19 23.78 -4.14 -27.57
CA LEU A 19 24.43 -5.41 -27.24
C LEU A 19 23.37 -6.41 -26.79
N LEU A 20 23.01 -7.32 -27.69
CA LEU A 20 22.22 -8.52 -27.37
C LEU A 20 23.18 -9.60 -26.88
N LEU A 21 23.28 -9.75 -25.56
CA LEU A 21 23.92 -10.90 -24.91
C LEU A 21 22.87 -12.01 -24.65
N PRO A 22 23.26 -13.29 -24.67
CA PRO A 22 22.36 -14.40 -24.37
C PRO A 22 21.84 -14.27 -22.92
N MET A 23 20.51 -14.17 -22.77
CA MET A 23 19.84 -13.97 -21.48
C MET A 23 19.67 -15.30 -20.73
N ASP A 24 20.71 -15.76 -20.04
CA ASP A 24 20.52 -16.49 -18.79
C ASP A 24 20.23 -15.45 -17.70
N CYS A 25 19.02 -14.89 -17.71
CA CYS A 25 18.63 -13.81 -16.79
C CYS A 25 18.33 -14.39 -15.41
N GLN A 26 19.35 -14.60 -14.59
CA GLN A 26 19.16 -14.91 -13.18
C GLN A 26 18.60 -13.69 -12.44
N GLY A 27 17.69 -13.90 -11.49
CA GLY A 27 17.07 -12.80 -10.71
C GLY A 27 18.09 -11.86 -10.04
N SER A 28 19.27 -12.36 -9.69
CA SER A 28 20.39 -11.58 -9.16
C SER A 28 20.96 -10.55 -10.14
N ASP A 29 21.00 -10.85 -11.44
CA ASP A 29 21.48 -9.91 -12.48
C ASP A 29 20.51 -8.75 -12.68
N ILE A 30 19.21 -9.03 -12.68
CA ILE A 30 18.16 -7.99 -12.80
C ILE A 30 18.22 -7.05 -11.61
N ILE A 31 18.37 -7.60 -10.39
CA ILE A 31 18.49 -6.81 -9.17
C ILE A 31 19.75 -5.92 -9.21
N ALA A 32 20.88 -6.45 -9.65
CA ALA A 32 22.12 -5.67 -9.78
C ALA A 32 21.98 -4.53 -10.80
N ARG A 33 21.33 -4.79 -11.95
CA ARG A 33 21.02 -3.77 -12.96
C ARG A 33 20.06 -2.70 -12.43
N PHE A 34 19.03 -3.11 -11.67
CA PHE A 34 18.14 -2.17 -10.99
C PHE A 34 18.89 -1.30 -9.98
N ASP A 35 19.74 -1.89 -9.14
CA ASP A 35 20.52 -1.15 -8.13
C ASP A 35 21.47 -0.14 -8.79
N ALA A 36 22.13 -0.51 -9.89
CA ALA A 36 22.97 0.40 -10.66
C ALA A 36 22.15 1.58 -11.21
N LEU A 37 20.94 1.32 -11.69
CA LEU A 37 20.02 2.34 -12.20
C LEU A 37 19.51 3.26 -11.08
N ALA A 38 19.07 2.69 -9.95
CA ALA A 38 18.46 3.43 -8.84
C ALA A 38 19.44 4.39 -8.14
N ASN A 39 20.75 4.13 -8.26
CA ASN A 39 21.81 5.02 -7.79
C ASN A 39 22.19 6.11 -8.80
N GLY A 40 21.64 6.07 -10.02
CA GLY A 40 21.87 7.04 -11.09
C GLY A 40 20.84 8.16 -11.12
N ALA A 41 20.79 8.88 -12.25
CA ALA A 41 19.75 9.87 -12.51
C ALA A 41 18.44 9.17 -12.92
N LEU A 42 17.32 9.65 -12.38
CA LEU A 42 15.96 9.22 -12.73
C LEU A 42 15.26 10.33 -13.56
N PRO A 43 14.39 9.99 -14.52
CA PRO A 43 13.90 8.65 -14.84
C PRO A 43 14.92 7.79 -15.59
N ALA A 44 14.86 6.48 -15.40
CA ALA A 44 15.70 5.53 -16.12
C ALA A 44 14.99 4.20 -16.36
N THR A 45 15.42 3.48 -17.41
CA THR A 45 14.72 2.29 -17.91
C THR A 45 15.63 1.08 -17.94
N ILE A 46 15.11 -0.07 -17.49
CA ILE A 46 15.71 -1.39 -17.66
C ILE A 46 14.74 -2.35 -18.33
N VAL A 47 15.30 -3.24 -19.12
CA VAL A 47 14.59 -4.41 -19.66
C VAL A 47 14.65 -5.54 -18.65
N ILE A 48 13.49 -6.07 -18.30
CA ILE A 48 13.31 -7.23 -17.41
C ILE A 48 12.53 -8.33 -18.16
N PRO A 49 12.65 -9.60 -17.76
CA PRO A 49 11.83 -10.67 -18.32
C PRO A 49 10.35 -10.31 -18.18
N SER A 50 9.54 -10.64 -19.19
CA SER A 50 8.09 -10.54 -19.03
C SER A 50 7.61 -11.49 -17.95
N PHE A 51 6.54 -11.05 -17.30
CA PHE A 51 5.98 -11.64 -16.10
C PHE A 51 4.58 -12.22 -16.34
N ASP A 52 4.12 -12.16 -17.59
CA ASP A 52 2.89 -12.81 -18.00
C ASP A 52 3.14 -14.32 -17.99
N GLY A 53 2.30 -15.06 -17.27
CA GLY A 53 2.44 -16.51 -17.05
C GLY A 53 2.31 -17.38 -18.30
N ASP A 54 2.30 -16.78 -19.50
CA ASP A 54 2.41 -17.49 -20.76
C ASP A 54 3.89 -17.75 -21.07
N THR A 55 4.21 -19.05 -21.07
CA THR A 55 5.53 -19.66 -21.23
C THR A 55 6.11 -19.51 -22.64
N GLU A 56 5.77 -18.46 -23.38
CA GLU A 56 6.51 -18.08 -24.58
C GLU A 56 7.80 -17.36 -24.17
N SER A 57 8.82 -18.19 -23.95
CA SER A 57 10.21 -17.78 -23.80
C SER A 57 10.59 -16.69 -24.83
N GLY A 58 10.72 -15.45 -24.37
CA GLY A 58 11.24 -14.34 -25.18
C GLY A 58 10.52 -13.00 -25.03
N HIS A 59 9.37 -12.91 -24.37
CA HIS A 59 8.77 -11.61 -24.11
C HIS A 59 9.55 -10.86 -23.01
N VAL A 60 9.89 -9.61 -23.28
CA VAL A 60 10.63 -8.73 -22.38
C VAL A 60 9.79 -7.52 -22.04
N SER A 61 9.72 -7.21 -20.76
CA SER A 61 9.03 -6.05 -20.23
C SER A 61 10.00 -4.90 -19.99
N THR A 62 9.49 -3.68 -20.07
CA THR A 62 10.23 -2.44 -19.89
C THR A 62 9.81 -1.80 -18.57
N LEU A 63 10.73 -1.79 -17.60
CA LEU A 63 10.54 -1.10 -16.32
C LEU A 63 11.26 0.24 -16.35
N THR A 64 10.48 1.33 -16.30
CA THR A 64 10.97 2.71 -16.20
C THR A 64 10.76 3.22 -14.79
N VAL A 65 11.84 3.37 -14.03
CA VAL A 65 11.81 3.97 -12.69
C VAL A 65 11.78 5.48 -12.85
N THR A 66 10.73 6.14 -12.34
CA THR A 66 10.51 7.57 -12.55
C THR A 66 11.10 8.41 -11.43
N SER A 67 10.93 7.98 -10.18
CA SER A 67 11.44 8.69 -9.00
C SER A 67 11.53 7.77 -7.79
N ARG A 68 12.37 8.15 -6.82
CA ARG A 68 12.41 7.52 -5.51
C ARG A 68 11.34 8.14 -4.62
N LEU A 69 10.53 7.31 -3.95
CA LEU A 69 9.59 7.78 -2.94
C LEU A 69 10.33 8.16 -1.65
N ARG A 70 9.83 9.18 -0.96
CA ARG A 70 10.33 9.65 0.35
C ARG A 70 9.86 8.76 1.48
N SER A 71 8.73 8.09 1.28
CA SER A 71 8.21 7.08 2.18
C SER A 71 9.13 5.86 2.23
N SER A 72 9.24 5.24 3.40
CA SER A 72 10.17 4.14 3.66
C SER A 72 9.48 3.03 4.43
N VAL A 73 10.06 1.83 4.35
CA VAL A 73 9.52 0.63 5.01
C VAL A 73 10.64 -0.10 5.73
N VAL A 74 10.35 -0.65 6.91
CA VAL A 74 11.21 -1.59 7.63
C VAL A 74 10.43 -2.87 7.88
N PHE A 75 11.00 -4.02 7.48
CA PHE A 75 10.41 -5.33 7.67
C PHE A 75 10.75 -5.93 9.06
N PRO A 76 10.08 -7.01 9.51
CA PRO A 76 10.29 -7.57 10.84
C PRO A 76 11.72 -8.09 11.11
N ASP A 77 12.47 -8.40 10.06
CA ASP A 77 13.89 -8.77 10.12
C ASP A 77 14.83 -7.54 10.17
N GLU A 78 14.26 -6.37 10.47
CA GLU A 78 14.92 -5.06 10.47
C GLU A 78 15.48 -4.65 9.10
N SER A 79 15.13 -5.36 8.02
CA SER A 79 15.60 -5.00 6.70
C SER A 79 14.86 -3.74 6.21
N PRO A 80 15.57 -2.64 5.90
CA PRO A 80 14.95 -1.49 5.29
C PRO A 80 14.63 -1.80 3.83
N ALA A 81 13.56 -1.18 3.34
CA ALA A 81 13.20 -1.18 1.94
C ALA A 81 12.96 0.24 1.43
N THR A 82 13.38 0.47 0.19
CA THR A 82 13.15 1.71 -0.53
C THR A 82 12.09 1.50 -1.59
N LEU A 83 11.18 2.46 -1.71
CA LEU A 83 10.13 2.45 -2.71
C LEU A 83 10.45 3.40 -3.85
N TYR A 84 10.01 3.03 -5.05
CA TYR A 84 10.15 3.85 -6.24
C TYR A 84 8.82 3.88 -6.99
N ASP A 85 8.50 5.07 -7.51
CA ASP A 85 7.48 5.22 -8.54
C ASP A 85 8.06 4.72 -9.87
N ALA A 86 7.28 3.97 -10.63
CA ALA A 86 7.73 3.36 -11.86
C ALA A 86 6.58 3.15 -12.86
N LEU A 87 6.96 2.84 -14.09
CA LEU A 87 6.07 2.35 -15.13
C LEU A 87 6.59 0.99 -15.60
N LEU A 88 5.74 -0.03 -15.60
CA LEU A 88 6.03 -1.34 -16.19
C LEU A 88 5.19 -1.49 -17.46
N ASP A 89 5.86 -1.53 -18.62
CA ASP A 89 5.21 -1.55 -19.94
C ASP A 89 4.22 -0.38 -20.17
N GLY A 90 4.47 0.74 -19.48
CA GLY A 90 3.63 1.94 -19.51
C GLY A 90 2.56 1.98 -18.40
N ASP A 91 2.29 0.87 -17.73
CA ASP A 91 1.36 0.82 -16.61
C ASP A 91 2.02 1.29 -15.31
N THR A 92 1.24 2.01 -14.50
CA THR A 92 1.72 2.51 -13.21
C THR A 92 2.10 1.36 -12.28
N ALA A 93 3.33 1.39 -11.78
CA ALA A 93 3.87 0.39 -10.89
C ALA A 93 4.56 1.03 -9.67
N VAL A 94 4.64 0.26 -8.58
CA VAL A 94 5.50 0.58 -7.43
C VAL A 94 6.57 -0.48 -7.33
N VAL A 95 7.83 -0.05 -7.27
CA VAL A 95 8.95 -0.97 -7.01
C VAL A 95 9.36 -0.87 -5.55
N THR A 96 9.35 -2.00 -4.84
CA THR A 96 9.91 -2.12 -3.49
C THR A 96 11.23 -2.87 -3.56
N ARG A 97 12.33 -2.20 -3.23
CA ARG A 97 13.66 -2.81 -3.15
C ARG A 97 14.04 -3.00 -1.68
N SER A 98 14.11 -4.25 -1.25
CA SER A 98 14.56 -4.67 0.09
C SER A 98 15.86 -5.45 0.00
N ARG A 99 16.53 -5.79 1.10
CA ARG A 99 17.71 -6.68 1.03
C ARG A 99 17.38 -8.03 0.38
N GLY A 100 16.19 -8.57 0.62
CA GLY A 100 15.77 -9.90 0.15
C GLY A 100 15.45 -9.98 -1.35
N GLY A 101 15.18 -8.84 -2.00
CA GLY A 101 14.78 -8.85 -3.39
C GLY A 101 14.17 -7.54 -3.89
N LEU A 102 13.45 -7.65 -4.99
CA LEU A 102 12.72 -6.58 -5.64
C LEU A 102 11.28 -7.05 -5.88
N ASP A 103 10.30 -6.24 -5.50
CA ASP A 103 8.89 -6.46 -5.82
C ASP A 103 8.39 -5.35 -6.74
N VAL A 104 7.69 -5.72 -7.80
CA VAL A 104 6.99 -4.79 -8.69
C VAL A 104 5.49 -5.02 -8.51
N SER A 105 4.79 -4.02 -7.98
CA SER A 105 3.35 -4.05 -7.77
C SER A 105 2.65 -3.24 -8.84
N ILE A 106 1.77 -3.88 -9.61
CA ILE A 106 0.87 -3.24 -10.58
C ILE A 106 -0.56 -3.37 -10.09
N VAL A 107 -1.27 -2.27 -10.17
CA VAL A 107 -2.68 -2.16 -9.82
C VAL A 107 -3.54 -2.37 -11.09
N THR A 108 -4.46 -3.32 -11.06
CA THR A 108 -5.38 -3.61 -12.18
C THR A 108 -6.84 -3.64 -11.73
N LYS A 109 -7.78 -3.77 -12.67
CA LYS A 109 -9.21 -3.89 -12.35
C LYS A 109 -9.54 -5.12 -11.48
N ASP A 110 -8.75 -6.19 -11.59
CA ASP A 110 -9.02 -7.48 -10.93
C ASP A 110 -8.24 -7.66 -9.62
N GLY A 111 -7.26 -6.79 -9.34
CA GLY A 111 -6.45 -6.87 -8.13
C GLY A 111 -5.08 -6.22 -8.27
N VAL A 112 -4.21 -6.54 -7.32
CA VAL A 112 -2.79 -6.16 -7.38
C VAL A 112 -1.99 -7.36 -7.86
N HIS A 113 -1.27 -7.17 -8.95
CA HIS A 113 -0.31 -8.14 -9.46
C HIS A 113 1.06 -7.78 -8.90
N VAL A 114 1.67 -8.73 -8.19
CA VAL A 114 3.00 -8.59 -7.62
C VAL A 114 3.93 -9.53 -8.34
N THR A 115 4.98 -8.97 -8.91
CA THR A 115 6.12 -9.73 -9.40
C THR A 115 7.29 -9.60 -8.42
N SER A 116 7.76 -10.73 -7.92
CA SER A 116 8.83 -10.81 -6.93
C SER A 116 10.07 -11.46 -7.52
N LEU A 117 11.18 -10.71 -7.51
CA LEU A 117 12.52 -11.19 -7.79
C LEU A 117 13.24 -11.37 -6.45
N SER A 118 13.86 -12.51 -6.21
CA SER A 118 14.59 -12.78 -4.96
C SER A 118 16.06 -13.04 -5.25
N VAL A 119 16.95 -12.53 -4.38
CA VAL A 119 18.41 -12.61 -4.61
C VAL A 119 18.92 -14.05 -4.67
N ASN A 120 18.25 -14.97 -3.97
CA ASN A 120 18.67 -16.37 -3.81
C ASN A 120 17.82 -17.37 -4.60
N VAL A 121 16.87 -16.91 -5.42
CA VAL A 121 15.96 -17.78 -6.16
C VAL A 121 15.96 -17.33 -7.61
N ALA A 122 16.35 -18.24 -8.51
CA ALA A 122 16.35 -17.98 -9.94
C ALA A 122 14.93 -17.80 -10.52
N ALA A 123 13.91 -18.31 -9.82
CA ALA A 123 12.52 -18.20 -10.20
C ALA A 123 11.94 -16.82 -9.85
N VAL A 124 11.17 -16.28 -10.78
CA VAL A 124 10.30 -15.13 -10.58
C VAL A 124 9.02 -15.63 -9.89
N GLY A 125 8.67 -14.99 -8.78
CA GLY A 125 7.39 -15.23 -8.11
C GLY A 125 6.32 -14.31 -8.68
N HIS A 126 5.14 -14.84 -8.96
CA HIS A 126 3.96 -14.04 -9.30
C HIS A 126 2.87 -14.30 -8.27
N THR A 127 2.37 -13.22 -7.67
CA THR A 127 1.25 -13.28 -6.71
C THR A 127 0.18 -12.30 -7.15
N HIS A 128 -1.07 -12.77 -7.21
CA HIS A 128 -2.22 -11.95 -7.48
C HIS A 128 -3.04 -11.80 -6.20
N VAL A 129 -3.27 -10.56 -5.78
CA VAL A 129 -4.14 -10.22 -4.65
C VAL A 129 -5.47 -9.70 -5.19
N PRO A 130 -6.58 -10.45 -5.07
CA PRO A 130 -7.82 -10.15 -5.78
C PRO A 130 -8.55 -8.90 -5.25
N ALA A 131 -9.37 -8.30 -6.12
CA ALA A 131 -10.15 -7.12 -5.80
C ALA A 131 -11.32 -7.29 -4.82
N GLY A 132 -11.78 -8.52 -4.63
CA GLY A 132 -12.84 -8.86 -3.68
C GLY A 132 -12.34 -9.75 -2.54
N SER A 133 -13.14 -9.85 -1.47
CA SER A 133 -12.91 -10.79 -0.37
C SER A 133 -12.80 -12.24 -0.86
N THR A 134 -11.80 -13.00 -0.40
CA THR A 134 -11.53 -14.39 -0.79
C THR A 134 -12.44 -15.43 -0.10
N GLY A 135 -13.66 -15.04 0.27
CA GLY A 135 -14.60 -15.90 0.99
C GLY A 135 -15.22 -16.97 0.08
N ASP A 136 -15.10 -18.24 0.47
CA ASP A 136 -15.72 -19.42 -0.16
C ASP A 136 -17.18 -19.17 -0.59
N ALA A 137 -17.37 -18.97 -1.90
CA ALA A 137 -18.66 -18.72 -2.54
C ALA A 137 -19.68 -19.87 -2.35
N LYS A 138 -19.29 -21.02 -1.80
CA LYS A 138 -20.17 -22.19 -1.62
C LYS A 138 -20.89 -22.26 -0.28
N ARG A 139 -20.52 -21.48 0.75
CA ARG A 139 -21.18 -21.53 2.07
C ARG A 139 -22.02 -20.29 2.42
N GLN A 140 -21.99 -19.27 1.58
CA GLN A 140 -22.47 -17.91 1.88
C GLN A 140 -23.92 -17.61 1.51
N ARG A 141 -24.78 -18.62 1.30
CA ARG A 141 -26.18 -18.36 0.91
C ARG A 141 -27.11 -17.95 2.06
N ARG A 142 -26.63 -17.88 3.30
CA ARG A 142 -27.39 -17.44 4.48
C ARG A 142 -26.46 -16.87 5.57
N SER A 143 -25.94 -15.66 5.41
CA SER A 143 -25.56 -14.84 6.57
C SER A 143 -25.42 -13.37 6.18
N ALA A 144 -25.62 -12.50 7.16
CA ALA A 144 -25.71 -11.04 7.09
C ALA A 144 -24.64 -10.36 6.20
N THR A 145 -24.99 -9.18 5.69
CA THR A 145 -24.14 -8.24 4.95
C THR A 145 -22.74 -8.20 5.56
N VAL A 146 -21.77 -8.87 4.94
CA VAL A 146 -20.35 -8.75 5.31
C VAL A 146 -19.83 -7.50 4.61
N GLY A 147 -19.23 -6.59 5.37
CA GLY A 147 -18.75 -5.34 4.80
C GLY A 147 -18.01 -4.48 5.82
N PHE A 148 -17.96 -3.19 5.53
CA PHE A 148 -17.33 -2.17 6.35
C PHE A 148 -18.36 -1.46 7.26
N GLU A 149 -19.61 -1.92 7.31
CA GLU A 149 -20.62 -1.29 8.16
C GLU A 149 -20.26 -1.39 9.65
N GLY A 150 -20.14 -0.25 10.33
CA GLY A 150 -19.79 -0.18 11.76
C GLY A 150 -18.35 -0.57 12.09
N ASP A 151 -17.42 -0.42 11.14
CA ASP A 151 -15.97 -0.57 11.34
C ASP A 151 -15.38 0.54 12.24
N VAL A 152 -15.94 1.75 12.25
CA VAL A 152 -15.50 2.85 13.12
C VAL A 152 -16.14 2.75 14.51
N GLU A 153 -15.31 2.72 15.54
CA GLU A 153 -15.73 2.87 16.95
C GLU A 153 -15.39 4.27 17.49
N PHE A 154 -16.39 4.96 18.03
CA PHE A 154 -16.26 6.27 18.63
C PHE A 154 -16.16 6.15 20.16
N LEU A 155 -15.03 6.54 20.74
CA LEU A 155 -14.90 6.67 22.20
C LEU A 155 -15.61 7.96 22.65
N GLU A 156 -16.52 7.85 23.64
CA GLU A 156 -17.44 8.92 24.09
C GLU A 156 -16.76 10.13 24.78
N GLU A 157 -15.49 10.03 25.18
CA GLU A 157 -14.81 11.09 25.92
C GLU A 157 -14.52 12.36 25.07
N PRO A 158 -14.53 13.57 25.67
CA PRO A 158 -14.24 14.81 24.96
C PRO A 158 -12.83 14.83 24.36
N SER A 159 -12.68 15.47 23.19
CA SER A 159 -11.43 15.53 22.43
C SER A 159 -10.36 16.34 23.15
N LEU A 160 -9.43 15.66 23.82
CA LEU A 160 -8.13 16.26 24.09
C LEU A 160 -7.32 16.24 22.79
N PRO A 161 -6.76 17.39 22.34
CA PRO A 161 -5.88 17.40 21.19
C PRO A 161 -4.69 16.48 21.46
N MET A 162 -4.34 15.63 20.50
CA MET A 162 -3.17 14.77 20.64
C MET A 162 -1.91 15.61 20.87
N PRO A 163 -0.94 15.11 21.66
CA PRO A 163 0.32 15.81 21.86
C PRO A 163 0.97 16.18 20.53
N LEU A 164 1.57 17.38 20.49
CA LEU A 164 2.27 17.87 19.30
C LEU A 164 3.40 16.91 18.92
N ALA A 165 3.40 16.45 17.66
CA ALA A 165 4.51 15.70 17.09
C ALA A 165 5.69 16.62 16.74
N ASP A 166 6.88 16.04 16.65
CA ASP A 166 8.00 16.69 15.95
C ASP A 166 7.55 17.01 14.52
N PRO A 167 7.60 18.28 14.08
CA PRO A 167 7.18 18.67 12.74
C PRO A 167 7.99 17.97 11.64
N LEU A 168 9.26 17.65 11.88
CA LEU A 168 10.16 17.03 10.90
C LEU A 168 10.08 15.49 10.88
N ALA A 169 9.54 14.86 11.93
CA ALA A 169 9.40 13.41 11.97
C ALA A 169 8.39 12.92 10.91
N PRO A 170 8.62 11.77 10.25
CA PRO A 170 7.62 11.18 9.36
C PRO A 170 6.36 10.77 10.14
N ILE A 171 5.26 10.57 9.42
CA ILE A 171 4.12 9.81 9.94
C ILE A 171 4.59 8.37 10.08
N GLU A 172 4.45 7.77 11.26
CA GLU A 172 4.85 6.40 11.53
C GLU A 172 3.65 5.48 11.61
N VAL A 173 3.55 4.55 10.66
CA VAL A 173 2.50 3.53 10.59
C VAL A 173 3.11 2.18 10.96
N ARG A 174 2.80 1.72 12.17
CA ARG A 174 3.26 0.43 12.69
C ARG A 174 2.22 -0.63 12.35
N LEU A 175 2.62 -1.58 11.52
CA LEU A 175 1.82 -2.72 11.11
C LEU A 175 2.26 -3.94 11.91
N PHE A 176 1.45 -4.33 12.91
CA PHE A 176 1.67 -5.51 13.72
C PHE A 176 1.05 -6.70 13.01
N LEU A 177 1.88 -7.62 12.54
CA LEU A 177 1.43 -8.89 12.00
C LEU A 177 1.03 -9.78 13.17
N HIS A 178 -0.22 -10.23 13.19
CA HIS A 178 -0.65 -11.23 14.16
C HIS A 178 0.19 -12.50 13.99
N ASP A 179 0.50 -13.21 15.08
CA ASP A 179 1.44 -14.35 15.10
C ASP A 179 1.05 -15.50 14.17
N GLU A 180 -0.23 -15.57 13.80
CA GLU A 180 -0.73 -16.52 12.81
C GLU A 180 -0.25 -16.23 11.38
N LEU A 181 0.05 -14.97 11.06
CA LEU A 181 0.61 -14.52 9.80
C LEU A 181 2.10 -14.80 9.86
N ARG A 182 2.66 -15.51 8.88
CA ARG A 182 4.09 -15.84 8.92
C ARG A 182 4.91 -14.62 8.53
N SER A 183 6.08 -14.42 9.13
CA SER A 183 6.97 -13.27 8.82
C SER A 183 7.38 -13.19 7.35
N SER A 184 7.47 -14.33 6.66
CA SER A 184 7.69 -14.38 5.21
C SER A 184 6.59 -13.64 4.41
N GLN A 185 5.40 -13.45 4.99
CA GLN A 185 4.29 -12.75 4.35
C GLN A 185 4.42 -11.22 4.45
N ALA A 186 5.31 -10.67 5.28
CA ALA A 186 5.40 -9.21 5.44
C ALA A 186 5.68 -8.48 4.12
N ARG A 187 6.59 -9.05 3.30
CA ARG A 187 6.94 -8.53 1.97
C ARG A 187 5.78 -8.68 0.98
N GLU A 188 5.10 -9.84 0.98
CA GLU A 188 3.94 -10.10 0.13
C GLU A 188 2.76 -9.18 0.49
N ILE A 189 2.46 -9.04 1.78
CA ILE A 189 1.46 -8.10 2.32
C ILE A 189 1.81 -6.68 1.91
N HIS A 190 3.08 -6.29 2.05
CA HIS A 190 3.53 -4.96 1.66
C HIS A 190 3.28 -4.70 0.17
N ALA A 191 3.78 -5.57 -0.69
CA ALA A 191 3.66 -5.42 -2.13
C ALA A 191 2.19 -5.43 -2.58
N GLY A 192 1.34 -6.26 -1.97
CA GLY A 192 -0.07 -6.40 -2.34
C GLY A 192 -1.01 -5.32 -1.79
N TYR A 193 -0.76 -4.83 -0.56
CA TYR A 193 -1.73 -4.00 0.16
C TYR A 193 -1.23 -2.58 0.48
N VAL A 194 0.08 -2.38 0.57
CA VAL A 194 0.66 -1.14 1.16
C VAL A 194 1.47 -0.33 0.16
N ALA A 195 2.20 -0.96 -0.75
CA ALA A 195 3.10 -0.28 -1.68
C ALA A 195 2.35 0.73 -2.58
N TRP A 196 1.26 0.32 -3.21
CA TRP A 196 0.43 1.20 -4.03
C TRP A 196 -0.22 2.31 -3.20
N TRP A 197 -0.62 2.02 -1.96
CA TRP A 197 -1.21 3.01 -1.06
C TRP A 197 -0.19 4.07 -0.63
N LEU A 198 1.05 3.68 -0.33
CA LEU A 198 2.12 4.64 0.00
C LEU A 198 2.41 5.58 -1.17
N ARG A 199 2.50 5.03 -2.38
CA ARG A 199 2.63 5.84 -3.60
C ARG A 199 1.47 6.82 -3.72
N ASP A 200 0.24 6.35 -3.53
CA ASP A 200 -0.94 7.20 -3.62
C ASP A 200 -0.92 8.33 -2.60
N MET A 201 -0.63 7.97 -1.34
CA MET A 201 -0.53 8.92 -0.25
C MET A 201 0.49 10.01 -0.57
N GLU A 202 1.70 9.63 -0.98
CA GLU A 202 2.79 10.57 -1.24
C GLU A 202 2.57 11.45 -2.48
N SER A 203 1.97 10.89 -3.52
CA SER A 203 1.80 11.60 -4.80
C SER A 203 0.59 12.54 -4.83
N ARG A 204 -0.45 12.28 -4.03
CA ARG A 204 -1.73 12.99 -4.15
C ARG A 204 -2.39 13.38 -2.83
N VAL A 205 -2.10 12.69 -1.73
CA VAL A 205 -2.90 12.84 -0.50
C VAL A 205 -2.21 13.72 0.52
N ILE A 206 -0.99 13.39 0.95
CA ILE A 206 -0.28 14.13 1.99
C ILE A 206 0.54 15.29 1.41
N PRO A 207 0.88 16.31 2.23
CA PRO A 207 1.74 17.41 1.78
C PRO A 207 3.09 16.94 1.20
N PRO A 208 3.64 17.65 0.19
CA PRO A 208 4.84 17.24 -0.54
C PRO A 208 6.14 17.33 0.26
N ASP A 209 6.11 17.82 1.49
CA ASP A 209 7.21 17.84 2.46
C ASP A 209 7.06 16.75 3.56
N MET A 210 5.94 16.03 3.56
CA MET A 210 5.64 14.95 4.49
C MET A 210 5.88 13.57 3.90
N SER A 211 6.34 12.62 4.71
CA SER A 211 6.52 11.22 4.32
C SER A 211 5.93 10.26 5.35
N ILE A 212 5.67 9.03 4.90
CA ILE A 212 5.18 7.94 5.75
C ILE A 212 6.30 6.92 5.92
N HIS A 213 6.57 6.55 7.17
CA HIS A 213 7.46 5.46 7.53
C HIS A 213 6.62 4.29 8.03
N VAL A 214 6.64 3.17 7.29
CA VAL A 214 5.93 1.95 7.67
C VAL A 214 6.89 1.00 8.37
N VAL A 215 6.50 0.50 9.54
CA VAL A 215 7.29 -0.47 10.29
C VAL A 215 6.46 -1.72 10.50
N TYR A 216 6.91 -2.85 9.95
CA TYR A 216 6.30 -4.15 10.20
C TYR A 216 6.89 -4.75 11.48
N LEU A 217 6.00 -5.19 12.38
CA LEU A 217 6.34 -5.75 13.68
C LEU A 217 5.66 -7.10 13.82
N GLN A 218 6.33 -8.06 14.45
CA GLN A 218 5.78 -9.41 14.64
C GLN A 218 6.41 -10.08 15.87
N SER A 219 5.73 -11.09 16.42
CA SER A 219 6.23 -11.94 17.51
C SER A 219 6.62 -11.13 18.74
N ILE A 220 5.79 -10.15 19.07
CA ILE A 220 5.88 -9.34 20.28
C ILE A 220 4.86 -9.89 21.29
N PRO A 221 5.30 -10.59 22.35
CA PRO A 221 4.41 -11.20 23.33
C PRO A 221 3.44 -10.19 23.94
N GLY A 222 2.17 -10.57 24.02
CA GLY A 222 1.11 -9.71 24.53
C GLY A 222 0.69 -8.58 23.59
N ILE A 223 1.20 -8.52 22.35
CA ILE A 223 0.88 -7.52 21.32
C ILE A 223 0.47 -8.16 19.98
N SER A 224 1.30 -9.04 19.40
CA SER A 224 1.00 -9.71 18.13
C SER A 224 0.22 -11.02 18.30
N ASP A 225 0.03 -11.46 19.54
CA ASP A 225 -0.71 -12.68 19.93
C ASP A 225 -2.10 -12.34 20.52
N GLN A 226 -2.58 -11.12 20.31
CA GLN A 226 -3.83 -10.68 20.90
C GLN A 226 -5.02 -11.46 20.35
N PRO A 227 -5.89 -11.99 21.22
CA PRO A 227 -7.08 -12.69 20.75
C PRO A 227 -7.96 -11.73 19.95
N TYR A 228 -8.46 -12.21 18.82
CA TYR A 228 -9.37 -11.48 17.95
C TYR A 228 -10.52 -12.40 17.48
N GLY A 229 -11.48 -11.85 16.74
CA GLY A 229 -12.70 -12.55 16.30
C GLY A 229 -13.89 -12.37 17.24
N LEU A 230 -13.75 -11.56 18.29
CA LEU A 230 -14.79 -11.20 19.24
C LEU A 230 -15.25 -9.75 19.04
N PRO A 231 -16.45 -9.36 19.50
CA PRO A 231 -16.88 -7.96 19.49
C PRO A 231 -15.91 -7.02 20.23
N SER A 232 -15.16 -7.52 21.22
CA SER A 232 -14.20 -6.78 22.03
C SER A 232 -12.77 -6.75 21.47
N SER A 233 -12.53 -7.27 20.27
CA SER A 233 -11.17 -7.38 19.69
C SER A 233 -10.48 -6.03 19.58
N VAL A 234 -11.18 -4.99 19.09
CA VAL A 234 -10.59 -3.65 18.93
C VAL A 234 -10.28 -2.98 20.26
N THR A 235 -11.12 -3.17 21.30
CA THR A 235 -10.83 -2.70 22.66
C THR A 235 -9.65 -3.45 23.28
N THR A 236 -9.53 -4.76 23.01
CA THR A 236 -8.40 -5.58 23.44
C THR A 236 -7.12 -5.10 22.78
N TRP A 237 -7.18 -4.84 21.48
CA TRP A 237 -6.08 -4.27 20.71
C TRP A 237 -5.66 -2.89 21.23
N LEU A 238 -6.60 -2.00 21.53
CA LEU A 238 -6.31 -0.70 22.15
C LEU A 238 -5.46 -0.83 23.41
N LYS A 239 -5.87 -1.69 24.34
CA LYS A 239 -5.12 -1.95 25.58
C LYS A 239 -3.74 -2.54 25.32
N ALA A 240 -3.58 -3.35 24.27
CA ALA A 240 -2.27 -3.88 23.88
C ALA A 240 -1.36 -2.76 23.36
N VAL A 241 -1.86 -1.90 22.48
CA VAL A 241 -1.10 -0.74 21.98
C VAL A 241 -0.72 0.20 23.13
N ASP A 242 -1.62 0.45 24.08
CA ASP A 242 -1.34 1.29 25.26
C ASP A 242 -0.12 0.76 26.02
N ARG A 243 -0.10 -0.55 26.32
CA ARG A 243 1.02 -1.22 26.98
C ARG A 243 2.30 -1.17 26.14
N TYR A 244 2.21 -1.37 24.83
CA TYR A 244 3.36 -1.28 23.92
C TYR A 244 3.97 0.12 23.96
N VAL A 245 3.15 1.15 23.78
CA VAL A 245 3.57 2.56 23.76
C VAL A 245 4.24 2.93 25.08
N GLU A 246 3.62 2.58 26.21
CA GLU A 246 4.16 2.85 27.54
C GLU A 246 5.50 2.14 27.76
N SER A 247 5.57 0.83 27.45
CA SER A 247 6.80 0.03 27.65
C SER A 247 7.98 0.50 26.80
N ARG A 248 7.72 1.18 25.68
CA ARG A 248 8.74 1.70 24.76
C ARG A 248 9.02 3.18 24.96
N GLY A 249 8.34 3.84 25.90
CA GLY A 249 8.45 5.30 26.11
C GLY A 249 8.06 6.10 24.86
N ILE A 250 7.18 5.55 24.01
CA ILE A 250 6.77 6.22 22.77
C ILE A 250 5.81 7.34 23.15
N ARG A 251 6.11 8.56 22.71
CA ARG A 251 5.15 9.65 22.80
C ARG A 251 4.07 9.45 21.76
N ARG A 252 2.83 9.22 22.21
CA ARG A 252 1.68 9.15 21.32
C ARG A 252 1.36 10.52 20.74
N THR A 253 1.33 10.59 19.41
CA THR A 253 0.98 11.80 18.66
C THR A 253 0.10 11.41 17.48
N TRP A 254 -0.45 12.41 16.80
CA TRP A 254 -1.21 12.20 15.56
C TRP A 254 -0.40 11.57 14.43
N LYS A 255 0.94 11.61 14.49
CA LYS A 255 1.80 10.97 13.50
C LYS A 255 1.94 9.46 13.75
N ASN A 256 1.50 8.93 14.88
CA ASN A 256 1.65 7.50 15.19
C ASN A 256 0.35 6.75 14.91
N LYS A 257 0.45 5.69 14.10
CA LYS A 257 -0.65 4.79 13.76
C LYS A 257 -0.26 3.36 14.10
N TYR A 258 -1.20 2.58 14.64
CA TYR A 258 -0.97 1.22 15.09
C TYR A 258 -2.04 0.29 14.53
N VAL A 259 -1.67 -0.54 13.57
CA VAL A 259 -2.61 -1.41 12.86
C VAL A 259 -2.25 -2.86 13.16
N LEU A 260 -3.20 -3.65 13.65
CA LEU A 260 -3.07 -5.10 13.74
C LEU A 260 -3.56 -5.71 12.43
N LEU A 261 -2.73 -6.53 11.78
CA LEU A 261 -3.09 -7.29 10.59
C LEU A 261 -3.40 -8.74 11.00
N THR A 262 -4.57 -9.23 10.61
CA THR A 262 -5.05 -10.59 10.93
C THR A 262 -5.37 -11.36 9.64
N ARG A 263 -5.41 -12.69 9.72
CA ARG A 263 -5.89 -13.54 8.62
C ARG A 263 -7.41 -13.47 8.54
N ASP A 264 -8.05 -13.73 9.68
CA ASP A 264 -9.49 -13.79 9.80
C ASP A 264 -10.06 -12.48 10.36
N ARG A 265 -11.39 -12.41 10.38
CA ARG A 265 -12.13 -11.20 10.73
C ARG A 265 -11.91 -10.78 12.18
N PRO A 266 -11.76 -9.48 12.47
CA PRO A 266 -11.64 -8.98 13.84
C PRO A 266 -12.90 -9.21 14.68
N ALA A 267 -14.07 -9.23 14.06
CA ALA A 267 -15.36 -9.49 14.70
C ALA A 267 -16.35 -10.05 13.67
N GLU A 268 -17.47 -10.59 14.15
CA GLU A 268 -18.55 -11.05 13.27
C GLU A 268 -19.02 -9.92 12.34
N GLY A 269 -19.09 -10.22 11.04
CA GLY A 269 -19.55 -9.28 10.00
C GLY A 269 -18.53 -8.23 9.55
N LYS A 270 -17.40 -8.04 10.26
CA LYS A 270 -16.46 -6.94 10.01
C LYS A 270 -15.18 -7.43 9.34
N LEU A 271 -14.73 -6.74 8.28
CA LEU A 271 -13.43 -6.99 7.65
C LEU A 271 -12.30 -6.17 8.26
N GLY A 272 -12.64 -5.08 8.94
CA GLY A 272 -11.71 -4.26 9.70
C GLY A 272 -12.46 -3.45 10.75
N GLN A 273 -11.70 -2.83 11.65
CA GLN A 273 -12.21 -1.92 12.65
C GLN A 273 -11.18 -0.83 12.94
N ALA A 274 -11.62 0.42 13.03
CA ALA A 274 -10.78 1.56 13.34
C ALA A 274 -11.27 2.34 14.56
N VAL A 275 -10.33 2.85 15.36
CA VAL A 275 -10.59 3.84 16.41
C VAL A 275 -9.76 5.08 16.07
N PRO A 276 -10.27 5.99 15.21
CA PRO A 276 -9.51 7.12 14.69
C PRO A 276 -8.86 7.98 15.77
N ARG A 277 -9.60 8.24 16.85
CA ARG A 277 -9.15 9.06 17.99
C ARG A 277 -7.90 8.51 18.69
N SER A 278 -7.74 7.19 18.69
CA SER A 278 -6.61 6.51 19.30
C SER A 278 -5.52 6.16 18.29
N GLY A 279 -5.75 6.42 17.00
CA GLY A 279 -4.82 6.07 15.93
C GLY A 279 -4.59 4.57 15.79
N ILE A 280 -5.60 3.75 16.12
CA ILE A 280 -5.49 2.29 16.05
C ILE A 280 -6.49 1.69 15.07
N ALA A 281 -6.12 0.59 14.43
CA ALA A 281 -7.04 -0.23 13.65
C ALA A 281 -6.70 -1.72 13.70
N ILE A 282 -7.65 -2.56 13.28
CA ILE A 282 -7.45 -3.96 12.93
C ILE A 282 -7.91 -4.15 11.49
N ALA A 283 -7.11 -4.79 10.64
CA ALA A 283 -7.44 -5.07 9.25
C ALA A 283 -7.28 -6.57 8.95
N SER A 284 -8.32 -7.19 8.41
CA SER A 284 -8.31 -8.60 8.03
C SER A 284 -7.87 -8.77 6.57
N LEU A 285 -6.85 -9.59 6.35
CA LEU A 285 -6.35 -9.92 5.01
C LEU A 285 -7.31 -10.82 4.21
N SER A 286 -8.35 -11.38 4.83
CA SER A 286 -9.48 -12.02 4.11
C SER A 286 -10.43 -11.01 3.44
N GLY A 287 -10.28 -9.71 3.72
CA GLY A 287 -10.99 -8.63 3.04
C GLY A 287 -10.38 -8.28 1.67
N PRO A 288 -10.94 -7.27 0.97
CA PRO A 288 -10.38 -6.79 -0.29
C PRO A 288 -8.97 -6.20 -0.07
N TYR A 289 -8.13 -6.14 -1.11
CA TYR A 289 -6.76 -5.59 -1.01
C TYR A 289 -6.69 -4.16 -0.43
N SER A 290 -7.78 -3.40 -0.53
CA SER A 290 -7.86 -2.04 -0.02
C SER A 290 -8.15 -1.96 1.46
N ILE A 291 -8.33 -3.09 2.15
CA ILE A 291 -8.67 -3.12 3.58
C ILE A 291 -7.68 -2.31 4.41
N ILE A 292 -6.37 -2.42 4.16
CA ILE A 292 -5.39 -1.62 4.91
C ILE A 292 -5.55 -0.13 4.61
N ALA A 293 -5.68 0.26 3.34
CA ALA A 293 -5.92 1.65 2.96
C ALA A 293 -7.23 2.20 3.54
N HIS A 294 -8.27 1.37 3.64
CA HIS A 294 -9.57 1.72 4.21
C HIS A 294 -9.44 2.04 5.71
N GLU A 295 -8.95 1.06 6.48
CA GLU A 295 -8.83 1.19 7.94
C GLU A 295 -7.85 2.29 8.33
N VAL A 296 -6.71 2.39 7.63
CA VAL A 296 -5.74 3.47 7.86
C VAL A 296 -6.33 4.83 7.45
N GLY A 297 -7.15 4.88 6.41
CA GLY A 297 -7.86 6.08 5.98
C GLY A 297 -8.72 6.66 7.10
N HIS A 298 -9.47 5.83 7.82
CA HIS A 298 -10.22 6.26 8.99
C HIS A 298 -9.34 6.94 10.05
N LEU A 299 -8.12 6.45 10.26
CA LEU A 299 -7.18 7.05 11.23
C LEU A 299 -6.66 8.42 10.82
N PHE A 300 -6.85 8.80 9.56
CA PHE A 300 -6.57 10.12 9.01
C PHE A 300 -7.84 10.95 8.79
N GLY A 301 -9.01 10.50 9.27
CA GLY A 301 -10.26 11.24 9.15
C GLY A 301 -10.98 11.05 7.81
N ALA A 302 -10.64 10.02 7.04
CA ALA A 302 -11.47 9.61 5.92
C ALA A 302 -12.75 8.92 6.41
N GLU A 303 -13.84 9.08 5.67
CA GLU A 303 -15.19 8.65 6.05
C GLU A 303 -15.90 7.95 4.89
N HIS A 304 -16.79 7.01 5.21
CA HIS A 304 -17.63 6.35 4.21
C HIS A 304 -18.59 7.31 3.53
N ALA A 305 -19.11 8.31 4.25
CA ALA A 305 -20.05 9.30 3.73
C ALA A 305 -19.46 10.11 2.55
N GLN A 306 -18.13 10.14 2.46
CA GLN A 306 -17.38 10.82 1.40
C GLN A 306 -16.90 9.86 0.31
N ALA A 307 -17.22 8.56 0.39
CA ALA A 307 -16.82 7.60 -0.61
C ALA A 307 -17.54 7.83 -1.94
N GLU A 308 -16.82 7.59 -3.03
CA GLU A 308 -17.34 7.75 -4.39
C GLU A 308 -17.38 6.42 -5.13
N TRP A 309 -18.36 6.29 -6.01
CA TRP A 309 -18.34 5.38 -7.13
C TRP A 309 -18.04 6.17 -8.42
N ARG A 310 -17.18 5.64 -9.27
CA ARG A 310 -16.73 6.27 -10.52
C ARG A 310 -17.04 5.36 -11.70
N GLY A 311 -18.02 5.76 -12.51
CA GLY A 311 -18.47 4.97 -13.67
C GLY A 311 -17.85 5.31 -15.02
N TRP A 312 -17.07 6.40 -15.14
CA TRP A 312 -16.70 6.96 -16.45
C TRP A 312 -15.25 6.69 -16.92
N ARG A 313 -14.41 6.06 -16.08
CA ARG A 313 -13.02 5.68 -16.45
C ARG A 313 -13.00 4.31 -17.17
N TRP A 314 -11.80 3.83 -17.53
CA TRP A 314 -11.57 2.54 -18.21
C TRP A 314 -12.23 1.30 -17.55
N TRP A 315 -12.55 1.37 -16.26
CA TRP A 315 -13.45 0.44 -15.58
C TRP A 315 -14.24 1.16 -14.47
N PRO A 316 -15.52 0.80 -14.24
CA PRO A 316 -16.26 1.28 -13.07
C PRO A 316 -15.57 0.85 -11.78
N CYS A 317 -15.33 1.80 -10.87
CA CYS A 317 -14.61 1.52 -9.64
C CYS A 317 -15.15 2.28 -8.43
N ARG A 318 -14.84 1.78 -7.23
CA ARG A 318 -15.14 2.42 -5.94
C ARG A 318 -13.87 2.94 -5.28
N THR A 319 -13.95 4.10 -4.63
CA THR A 319 -12.82 4.64 -3.85
C THR A 319 -12.59 3.87 -2.55
N ASN A 320 -11.42 4.04 -1.93
CA ASN A 320 -10.96 3.25 -0.78
C ASN A 320 -11.96 3.19 0.40
N MET A 321 -12.76 4.25 0.64
CA MET A 321 -13.70 4.32 1.77
C MET A 321 -15.10 3.77 1.49
N TYR A 322 -15.32 3.10 0.36
CA TYR A 322 -16.66 2.61 0.01
C TYR A 322 -17.04 1.39 0.88
N PHE A 323 -18.20 1.45 1.54
CA PHE A 323 -18.53 0.56 2.66
C PHE A 323 -19.08 -0.83 2.27
N ASN A 324 -19.56 -0.98 1.03
CA ASN A 324 -20.10 -2.25 0.54
C ASN A 324 -19.06 -3.00 -0.30
N ASP A 325 -18.68 -4.21 0.13
CA ASP A 325 -17.93 -5.15 -0.70
C ASP A 325 -18.85 -5.82 -1.73
N THR A 326 -19.43 -5.03 -2.64
CA THR A 326 -20.14 -5.58 -3.80
C THR A 326 -19.12 -6.17 -4.78
N PRO A 327 -19.13 -7.48 -5.07
CA PRO A 327 -18.08 -8.14 -5.87
C PRO A 327 -17.99 -7.67 -7.33
N LEU A 328 -18.99 -6.92 -7.80
CA LEU A 328 -19.11 -6.50 -9.21
C LEU A 328 -18.37 -5.19 -9.52
N LEU A 329 -17.83 -4.50 -8.51
CA LEU A 329 -17.14 -3.22 -8.68
C LEU A 329 -15.67 -3.37 -8.33
N ALA A 330 -14.80 -3.06 -9.29
CA ALA A 330 -13.37 -2.90 -9.05
C ALA A 330 -13.14 -1.75 -8.05
N ASN A 331 -11.94 -1.64 -7.50
CA ASN A 331 -11.57 -0.47 -6.70
C ASN A 331 -10.62 0.45 -7.48
N CYS A 332 -10.75 1.75 -7.22
CA CYS A 332 -10.03 2.81 -7.92
C CYS A 332 -8.58 2.94 -7.45
N TYR A 333 -8.22 2.31 -6.32
CA TYR A 333 -6.93 2.40 -5.61
C TYR A 333 -6.59 3.82 -5.18
N GLU A 334 -7.63 4.56 -4.80
CA GLU A 334 -7.57 5.98 -4.54
C GLU A 334 -8.64 6.37 -3.51
N TYR A 335 -8.36 7.39 -2.71
CA TYR A 335 -9.40 8.10 -1.97
C TYR A 335 -10.22 9.01 -2.91
N SER A 336 -11.47 9.29 -2.52
CA SER A 336 -12.28 10.33 -3.17
C SER A 336 -11.69 11.73 -2.93
N ALA A 337 -12.04 12.71 -3.76
CA ALA A 337 -11.52 14.07 -3.59
C ALA A 337 -11.92 14.66 -2.21
N ALA A 338 -13.14 14.35 -1.75
CA ALA A 338 -13.60 14.74 -0.41
C ALA A 338 -12.78 14.08 0.70
N ASN A 339 -12.48 12.78 0.60
CA ASN A 339 -11.64 12.10 1.58
C ASN A 339 -10.18 12.59 1.56
N VAL A 340 -9.63 12.92 0.39
CA VAL A 340 -8.30 13.54 0.31
C VAL A 340 -8.29 14.87 1.09
N ALA A 341 -9.30 15.72 0.89
CA ALA A 341 -9.40 16.98 1.63
C ALA A 341 -9.57 16.77 3.15
N SER A 342 -10.29 15.73 3.57
CA SER A 342 -10.43 15.37 4.99
C SER A 342 -9.10 14.90 5.59
N ILE A 343 -8.35 14.06 4.88
CA ILE A 343 -7.01 13.61 5.30
C ILE A 343 -6.04 14.79 5.41
N GLN A 344 -6.03 15.67 4.42
CA GLN A 344 -5.19 16.89 4.45
C GLN A 344 -5.54 17.78 5.63
N ARG A 345 -6.84 18.00 5.88
CA ARG A 345 -7.29 18.75 7.05
C ARG A 345 -6.84 18.10 8.36
N TYR A 346 -6.93 16.78 8.49
CA TYR A 346 -6.44 16.07 9.67
C TYR A 346 -4.93 16.31 9.89
N VAL A 347 -4.14 16.25 8.82
CA VAL A 347 -2.70 16.51 8.85
C VAL A 347 -2.41 17.96 9.25
N ASP A 348 -3.08 18.93 8.62
CA ASP A 348 -2.90 20.37 8.88
C ASP A 348 -3.28 20.75 10.31
N LEU A 349 -4.37 20.16 10.82
CA LEU A 349 -4.86 20.34 12.18
C LEU A 349 -4.13 19.43 13.19
N LYS A 350 -3.03 18.78 12.80
CA LYS A 350 -2.17 17.98 13.68
C LYS A 350 -2.95 16.91 14.44
N GLY A 351 -3.83 16.24 13.72
CA GLY A 351 -4.68 15.14 14.19
C GLY A 351 -5.92 15.54 14.95
N TYR A 352 -6.27 16.82 15.00
CA TYR A 352 -7.57 17.22 15.51
C TYR A 352 -8.67 16.81 14.53
N LEU A 353 -9.51 15.87 14.98
CA LEU A 353 -10.76 15.52 14.33
C LEU A 353 -11.86 16.37 14.98
N PRO A 354 -12.36 17.44 14.32
CA PRO A 354 -13.49 18.18 14.86
C PRO A 354 -14.67 17.22 15.09
N PRO A 355 -15.45 17.41 16.17
CA PRO A 355 -16.71 16.69 16.31
C PRO A 355 -17.57 16.93 15.06
N TYR A 356 -18.16 15.85 14.56
CA TYR A 356 -18.95 15.79 13.34
C TYR A 356 -19.93 16.98 13.29
N LEU A 357 -19.77 17.89 12.31
CA LEU A 357 -20.75 18.95 12.02
C LEU A 357 -21.82 18.48 11.01
N GLY A 358 -22.25 17.22 11.12
CA GLY A 358 -23.38 16.70 10.36
C GLY A 358 -24.65 16.73 11.21
N GLY A 359 -25.59 17.62 10.91
CA GLY A 359 -26.97 17.51 11.38
C GLY A 359 -27.80 16.53 10.53
N PRO A 360 -29.13 16.43 10.76
CA PRO A 360 -29.81 16.46 12.05
C PRO A 360 -29.78 15.07 12.70
N THR A 361 -29.76 15.05 14.03
CA THR A 361 -30.16 13.91 14.83
C THR A 361 -31.53 13.41 14.36
N VAL A 362 -31.60 12.22 13.78
CA VAL A 362 -32.84 11.44 13.80
C VAL A 362 -32.95 10.91 15.22
N THR A 363 -33.63 11.66 16.07
CA THR A 363 -34.18 11.13 17.31
C THR A 363 -35.19 10.02 16.96
N PRO A 364 -35.29 8.98 17.82
CA PRO A 364 -36.04 7.75 17.55
C PRO A 364 -37.53 7.95 17.24
#